data_AF-A0A417C8B8-F1
#
_entry.id   AF-A0A417C8B8-F1
#
_cell.length_a   1.000
_cell.length_b   1.000
_cell.length_c   1.000
_cell.angle_alpha   90.00
_cell.angle_beta   90.00
_cell.angle_gamma   90.00
#
_symmetry.space_group_name_H-M   'P 1'
#
loop_
_entity.id
_entity.type
_entity.pdbx_description
1 polymer ?
#
loop_
_entity_poly.entity_id
_entity_poly.type
_entity_poly.pdbx_seq_one_letter_code
_entity_poly.pdbx_strand_id
1 'polypeptide(L)'
;MDLYAYSQIENEEIKRIVKANGIEVPRLRGYRLMKDEEPVTKDSIKGNIDCAIVDVVEWLCRTEPIWNVNDPGRLYSSSTDRKCQYYLTKDDQKDYDYSGIRWDRIHGKKRKILKFEIKKAKKKVLDQFNTWNKYAGRDNVLYIHARIGGNNWNFYGGFELARQPWFIEKVDDSFDNTYCDIYAKISVR
;
A
#
# COMPACT_ATOMS: atom_id res chain seq x y z
N MET A 1 1.46 6.48 -2.08
CA MET A 1 2.61 7.28 -2.57
C MET A 1 3.34 7.83 -1.35
N ASP A 2 4.58 7.38 -1.11
CA ASP A 2 5.38 7.80 0.05
C ASP A 2 6.13 9.11 -0.24
N LEU A 3 5.50 10.26 0.03
CA LEU A 3 6.08 11.58 -0.28
C LEU A 3 7.43 11.84 0.40
N TYR A 4 7.66 11.27 1.58
CA TYR A 4 8.94 11.44 2.25
C TYR A 4 10.03 10.68 1.50
N ALA A 5 9.79 9.44 1.10
CA ALA A 5 10.75 8.70 0.27
C ALA A 5 11.08 9.46 -1.03
N TYR A 6 10.08 10.08 -1.68
CA TYR A 6 10.31 10.91 -2.87
C TYR A 6 11.24 12.09 -2.58
N SER A 7 11.09 12.75 -1.42
CA SER A 7 11.96 13.87 -1.03
C SER A 7 13.43 13.48 -0.90
N GLN A 8 13.71 12.19 -0.63
CA GLN A 8 15.05 11.66 -0.45
C GLN A 8 15.73 11.19 -1.74
N ILE A 9 15.05 11.25 -2.89
CA ILE A 9 15.61 10.71 -4.15
C ILE A 9 16.89 11.44 -4.57
N GLU A 10 17.00 12.73 -4.26
CA GLU A 10 18.17 13.56 -4.53
C GLU A 10 19.19 13.60 -3.39
N ASN A 11 19.01 12.80 -2.33
CA ASN A 11 19.94 12.75 -1.21
C ASN A 11 21.28 12.11 -1.65
N GLU A 12 22.33 12.91 -1.68
CA GLU A 12 23.66 12.51 -2.17
C GLU A 12 24.32 11.41 -1.32
N GLU A 13 24.07 11.34 -0.02
CA GLU A 13 24.55 10.25 0.83
C GLU A 13 23.91 8.92 0.39
N ILE A 14 22.59 8.92 0.25
CA ILE A 14 21.85 7.73 -0.16
C ILE A 14 22.25 7.28 -1.57
N LYS A 15 22.41 8.21 -2.51
CA LYS A 15 22.89 7.88 -3.87
C LYS A 15 24.26 7.20 -3.84
N ARG A 16 25.19 7.66 -3.00
CA ARG A 16 26.51 7.02 -2.84
C ARG A 16 26.36 5.60 -2.30
N ILE A 17 25.53 5.41 -1.28
CA ILE A 17 25.24 4.08 -0.71
C ILE A 17 24.65 3.15 -1.79
N VAL A 18 23.62 3.60 -2.50
CA VAL A 18 22.96 2.84 -3.58
C VAL A 18 23.97 2.42 -4.65
N LYS A 19 24.80 3.36 -5.11
CA LYS A 19 25.84 3.10 -6.11
C LYS A 19 26.90 2.12 -5.60
N ALA A 20 27.38 2.30 -4.37
CA ALA A 20 28.38 1.43 -3.76
C ALA A 20 27.89 -0.01 -3.57
N ASN A 21 26.57 -0.19 -3.40
CA ASN A 21 25.94 -1.50 -3.24
C ASN A 21 25.41 -2.11 -4.55
N GLY A 22 25.60 -1.43 -5.69
CA GLY A 22 25.12 -1.91 -6.99
C GLY A 22 23.60 -2.05 -7.06
N ILE A 23 22.87 -1.18 -6.35
CA ILE A 23 21.41 -1.19 -6.31
C ILE A 23 20.88 -0.40 -7.50
N GLU A 24 20.12 -1.08 -8.36
CA GLU A 24 19.41 -0.48 -9.48
C GLU A 24 17.97 -1.01 -9.48
N VAL A 25 17.00 -0.10 -9.34
CA VAL A 25 15.58 -0.43 -9.29
C VAL A 25 14.80 0.39 -10.32
N PRO A 26 14.08 -0.25 -11.26
CA PRO A 26 13.30 0.45 -12.27
C PRO A 26 12.11 1.19 -11.66
N ARG A 27 11.73 2.30 -12.28
CA ARG A 27 10.64 3.18 -11.83
C ARG A 27 10.73 3.53 -10.34
N LEU A 28 11.95 3.73 -9.86
CA LEU A 28 12.26 4.27 -8.55
C LEU A 28 11.43 5.52 -8.26
N ARG A 29 10.97 5.61 -7.01
CA ARG A 29 10.20 6.73 -6.48
C ARG A 29 10.80 7.33 -5.23
N GLY A 30 11.64 6.62 -4.50
CA GLY A 30 12.26 7.19 -3.33
C GLY A 30 13.04 6.18 -2.50
N TYR A 31 13.73 6.72 -1.50
CA TYR A 31 14.55 5.96 -0.59
C TYR A 31 14.31 6.38 0.85
N ARG A 32 14.56 5.48 1.80
CA ARG A 32 14.65 5.80 3.23
C ARG A 32 15.71 4.90 3.86
N LEU A 33 16.55 5.45 4.71
CA LEU A 33 17.50 4.65 5.50
C LEU A 33 16.76 4.15 6.74
N MET A 34 16.63 2.84 6.89
CA MET A 34 15.81 2.31 7.98
C MET A 34 16.39 2.62 9.37
N LYS A 35 17.69 2.91 9.47
CA LYS A 35 18.36 3.37 10.69
C LYS A 35 17.72 4.62 11.30
N ASP A 36 17.13 5.47 10.45
CA ASP A 36 16.54 6.76 10.82
C ASP A 36 15.01 6.66 11.01
N GLU A 37 14.45 5.45 10.88
CA GLU A 37 13.02 5.20 10.90
C GLU A 37 12.57 4.47 12.17
N GLU A 38 11.39 4.83 12.65
CA GLU A 38 10.78 4.20 13.82
C GLU A 38 9.68 3.19 13.44
N PRO A 39 9.45 2.16 14.28
CA PRO A 39 8.32 1.26 14.10
C PRO A 39 6.98 2.01 14.20
N VAL A 40 6.06 1.69 13.30
CA VAL A 40 4.68 2.16 13.34
C VAL A 40 3.93 1.48 14.48
N THR A 41 3.21 2.27 15.27
CA THR A 41 2.46 1.78 16.44
C THR A 41 1.27 0.90 16.03
N LYS A 42 0.87 -0.01 16.93
CA LYS A 42 -0.30 -0.88 16.72
C LYS A 42 -1.59 -0.08 16.49
N ASP A 43 -1.74 1.06 17.15
CA ASP A 43 -2.92 1.92 16.99
C ASP A 43 -2.95 2.59 15.62
N SER A 44 -1.80 3.04 15.12
CA SER A 44 -1.70 3.56 13.75
C SER A 44 -2.01 2.48 12.71
N ILE A 45 -1.49 1.26 12.89
CA ILE A 45 -1.82 0.12 12.02
C ILE A 45 -3.33 -0.17 12.06
N LYS A 46 -3.95 -0.15 13.24
CA LYS A 46 -5.39 -0.33 13.38
C LYS A 46 -6.18 0.75 12.64
N GLY A 47 -5.79 2.02 12.76
CA GLY A 47 -6.41 3.12 12.01
C GLY A 47 -6.32 2.91 10.50
N ASN A 48 -5.17 2.47 9.98
CA ASN A 48 -5.01 2.15 8.56
C ASN A 48 -5.89 0.96 8.12
N ILE A 49 -6.05 -0.06 8.97
CA ILE A 49 -6.97 -1.18 8.69
C ILE A 49 -8.42 -0.68 8.64
N ASP A 50 -8.83 0.18 9.56
CA ASP A 50 -10.19 0.72 9.62
C ASP A 50 -10.50 1.58 8.38
N CYS A 51 -9.55 2.41 7.93
CA CYS A 51 -9.66 3.13 6.65
C CYS A 51 -9.78 2.17 5.46
N ALA A 52 -8.88 1.19 5.36
CA ALA A 52 -8.88 0.22 4.25
C ALA A 52 -10.19 -0.60 4.18
N ILE A 53 -10.85 -0.84 5.31
CA ILE A 53 -12.15 -1.52 5.38
C ILE A 53 -13.25 -0.68 4.72
N VAL A 54 -13.26 0.63 4.97
CA VAL A 54 -14.21 1.57 4.35
C VAL A 54 -13.94 1.67 2.84
N ASP A 55 -12.67 1.81 2.46
CA ASP A 55 -12.25 1.89 1.06
C ASP A 55 -12.70 0.68 0.24
N VAL A 56 -12.68 -0.52 0.81
CA VAL A 56 -13.19 -1.74 0.15
C VAL A 56 -14.66 -1.61 -0.22
N VAL A 57 -15.50 -1.08 0.68
CA VAL A 57 -16.93 -0.92 0.39
C VAL A 57 -17.15 0.15 -0.66
N GLU A 58 -16.45 1.28 -0.55
CA GLU A 58 -16.50 2.34 -1.54
C GLU A 58 -16.11 1.80 -2.92
N TRP A 59 -15.01 1.04 -2.99
CA TRP A 59 -14.53 0.43 -4.22
C TRP A 59 -15.59 -0.47 -4.85
N LEU A 60 -16.20 -1.37 -4.07
CA LEU A 60 -17.27 -2.26 -4.53
C LEU A 60 -18.55 -1.51 -4.95
N CYS A 61 -18.81 -0.33 -4.41
CA CYS A 61 -19.92 0.52 -4.83
C CYS A 61 -19.67 1.23 -6.17
N ARG A 62 -18.39 1.39 -6.54
CA ARG A 62 -17.94 2.10 -7.75
C ARG A 62 -17.65 1.18 -8.95
N THR A 63 -17.77 -0.14 -8.80
CA THR A 63 -17.64 -1.09 -9.93
C THR A 63 -18.90 -1.10 -10.81
N GLU A 64 -18.75 -1.52 -12.06
CA GLU A 64 -19.86 -1.75 -13.00
C GLU A 64 -19.79 -3.18 -13.60
N PRO A 65 -20.68 -4.11 -13.22
CA PRO A 65 -21.79 -3.94 -12.27
C PRO A 65 -21.32 -3.76 -10.82
N ILE A 66 -22.19 -3.21 -9.97
CA ILE A 66 -21.92 -3.01 -8.54
C ILE A 66 -21.56 -4.34 -7.84
N TRP A 67 -20.62 -4.32 -6.90
CA TRP A 67 -20.10 -5.49 -6.17
C TRP A 67 -19.34 -6.49 -7.04
N ASN A 68 -18.78 -6.05 -8.18
CA ASN A 68 -17.97 -6.89 -9.05
C ASN A 68 -16.50 -6.83 -8.65
N VAL A 69 -16.02 -7.86 -7.94
CA VAL A 69 -14.62 -7.96 -7.47
C VAL A 69 -13.59 -8.07 -8.60
N ASN A 70 -14.02 -8.38 -9.82
CA ASN A 70 -13.14 -8.56 -10.97
C ASN A 70 -13.07 -7.33 -11.88
N ASP A 71 -13.87 -6.29 -11.59
CA ASP A 71 -13.84 -5.06 -12.38
C ASP A 71 -12.65 -4.20 -11.95
N PRO A 72 -11.67 -3.92 -12.84
CA PRO A 72 -10.56 -3.03 -12.51
C PRO A 72 -11.00 -1.55 -12.50
N GLY A 73 -12.17 -1.22 -13.05
CA GLY A 73 -12.67 0.13 -13.21
C GLY A 73 -13.32 0.71 -11.95
N ARG A 74 -13.12 2.01 -11.73
CA ARG A 74 -13.90 2.80 -10.78
C ARG A 74 -14.71 3.82 -11.57
N LEU A 75 -16.04 3.77 -11.44
CA LEU A 75 -16.93 4.77 -12.00
C LEU A 75 -17.27 5.81 -10.94
N TYR A 76 -16.86 7.06 -11.18
CA TYR A 76 -17.22 8.20 -10.34
C TYR A 76 -18.39 8.95 -10.99
N SER A 77 -19.55 8.92 -10.34
CA SER A 77 -20.78 9.52 -10.82
C SER A 77 -21.77 9.72 -9.67
N SER A 78 -22.77 10.59 -9.87
CA SER A 78 -23.85 10.76 -8.88
C SER A 78 -24.58 9.45 -8.56
N SER A 79 -24.58 8.48 -9.50
CA SER A 79 -25.15 7.14 -9.28
C SER A 79 -24.32 6.33 -8.29
N THR A 80 -22.99 6.27 -8.48
CA THR A 80 -22.09 5.55 -7.58
C THR A 80 -21.93 6.23 -6.23
N ASP A 81 -22.06 7.56 -6.17
CA ASP A 81 -22.07 8.30 -4.91
C ASP A 81 -23.31 7.99 -4.07
N ARG A 82 -24.50 7.92 -4.69
CA ARG A 82 -25.73 7.47 -4.00
C ARG A 82 -25.60 6.04 -3.47
N LYS A 83 -24.96 5.15 -4.22
CA LYS A 83 -24.66 3.78 -3.77
C LYS A 83 -23.74 3.79 -2.56
N CYS A 84 -22.67 4.58 -2.58
CA CYS A 84 -21.76 4.72 -1.44
C CYS A 84 -22.51 5.24 -0.20
N GLN A 85 -23.30 6.32 -0.33
CA GLN A 85 -24.11 6.87 0.77
C GLN A 85 -25.12 5.87 1.35
N TYR A 86 -25.61 4.94 0.53
CA TYR A 86 -26.52 3.88 0.98
C TYR A 86 -25.81 2.83 1.87
N TYR A 87 -24.54 2.53 1.63
CA TYR A 87 -23.79 1.50 2.36
C TYR A 87 -22.80 2.05 3.40
N LEU A 88 -22.48 3.34 3.36
CA LEU A 88 -21.45 3.97 4.18
C LEU A 88 -22.01 5.11 5.04
N THR A 89 -21.35 5.38 6.16
CA THR A 89 -21.59 6.55 7.01
C THR A 89 -20.58 7.63 6.66
N LYS A 90 -21.04 8.87 6.53
CA LYS A 90 -20.14 10.01 6.33
C LYS A 90 -19.45 10.36 7.65
N ASP A 91 -18.27 10.94 7.53
CA ASP A 91 -17.66 11.69 8.62
C ASP A 91 -18.26 13.11 8.62
N ASP A 92 -18.96 13.49 9.69
CA ASP A 92 -19.55 14.83 9.81
C ASP A 92 -18.48 15.93 9.94
N GLN A 93 -17.21 15.57 10.19
CA GLN A 93 -16.09 16.51 10.33
C GLN A 93 -15.19 16.61 9.09
N LYS A 94 -15.41 15.78 8.07
CA LYS A 94 -14.61 15.78 6.83
C LYS A 94 -15.54 15.75 5.63
N ASP A 95 -15.52 16.82 4.85
CA ASP A 95 -16.51 17.09 3.78
C ASP A 95 -16.63 16.00 2.69
N TYR A 96 -15.72 15.03 2.62
CA TYR A 96 -15.70 14.02 1.56
C TYR A 96 -15.32 12.59 1.98
N ASP A 97 -15.18 12.30 3.28
CA ASP A 97 -14.73 10.98 3.74
C ASP A 97 -15.86 10.15 4.36
N TYR A 98 -15.82 8.84 4.10
CA TYR A 98 -16.64 7.86 4.79
C TYR A 98 -15.90 7.38 6.04
N SER A 99 -16.62 7.26 7.16
CA SER A 99 -16.06 6.88 8.47
C SER A 99 -16.42 5.46 8.88
N GLY A 100 -17.36 4.81 8.19
CA GLY A 100 -17.88 3.52 8.62
C GLY A 100 -18.87 2.88 7.65
N ILE A 101 -19.29 1.66 8.01
CA ILE A 101 -20.11 0.78 7.17
C ILE A 101 -21.48 0.58 7.79
N ARG A 102 -22.54 0.79 7.00
CA ARG A 102 -23.93 0.46 7.34
C ARG A 102 -24.19 -1.04 7.13
N TRP A 103 -23.75 -1.85 8.10
CA TRP A 103 -23.86 -3.31 8.02
C TRP A 103 -25.29 -3.84 7.94
N ASP A 104 -26.26 -3.07 8.44
CA ASP A 104 -27.71 -3.31 8.33
C ASP A 104 -28.23 -3.22 6.89
N ARG A 105 -27.43 -2.73 5.95
CA ARG A 105 -27.79 -2.61 4.53
C ARG A 105 -27.12 -3.67 3.64
N ILE A 106 -26.23 -4.50 4.20
CA ILE A 106 -25.37 -5.43 3.44
C ILE A 106 -25.66 -6.87 3.87
N HIS A 107 -26.33 -7.62 2.99
CA HIS A 107 -26.77 -8.99 3.26
C HIS A 107 -26.38 -9.99 2.16
N GLY A 108 -26.60 -11.27 2.44
CA GLY A 108 -26.46 -12.36 1.47
C GLY A 108 -25.08 -12.41 0.80
N LYS A 109 -25.09 -12.53 -0.54
CA LYS A 109 -23.87 -12.62 -1.37
C LYS A 109 -22.95 -11.41 -1.19
N LYS A 110 -23.51 -10.19 -1.11
CA LYS A 110 -22.74 -8.94 -0.91
C LYS A 110 -21.94 -8.99 0.39
N ARG A 111 -22.56 -9.44 1.48
CA ARG A 111 -21.88 -9.56 2.78
C ARG A 111 -20.75 -10.59 2.76
N LYS A 112 -20.93 -11.71 2.04
CA LYS A 112 -19.88 -12.73 1.87
C LYS A 112 -18.69 -12.16 1.09
N ILE A 113 -18.95 -11.46 -0.02
CA ILE A 113 -17.94 -10.76 -0.82
C ILE A 113 -17.19 -9.75 0.04
N LEU A 114 -17.93 -8.87 0.74
CA LEU A 114 -17.34 -7.82 1.57
C LEU A 114 -16.37 -8.37 2.61
N LYS A 115 -16.81 -9.39 3.38
CA LYS A 115 -15.96 -9.99 4.41
C LYS A 115 -14.67 -10.58 3.84
N PHE A 116 -14.74 -11.15 2.64
CA PHE A 116 -13.57 -11.70 1.97
C PHE A 116 -12.61 -10.62 1.50
N GLU A 117 -13.11 -9.55 0.88
CA GLU A 117 -12.28 -8.42 0.45
C GLU A 117 -11.69 -7.64 1.64
N ILE A 118 -12.44 -7.46 2.73
CA ILE A 118 -11.92 -6.92 4.00
C ILE A 118 -10.76 -7.77 4.52
N LYS A 119 -10.88 -9.10 4.49
CA LYS A 119 -9.81 -10.00 4.93
C LYS A 119 -8.53 -9.79 4.10
N LYS A 120 -8.66 -9.60 2.78
CA LYS A 120 -7.52 -9.31 1.89
C LYS A 120 -6.90 -7.95 2.19
N ALA A 121 -7.72 -6.90 2.30
CA ALA A 121 -7.25 -5.54 2.59
C ALA A 121 -6.52 -5.48 3.93
N LYS A 122 -7.10 -6.05 4.98
CA LYS A 122 -6.45 -6.19 6.30
C LYS A 122 -5.11 -6.90 6.20
N LYS A 123 -5.04 -8.00 5.43
CA LYS A 123 -3.79 -8.73 5.22
C LYS A 123 -2.74 -7.84 4.56
N LYS A 124 -3.07 -7.11 3.49
CA LYS A 124 -2.12 -6.22 2.80
C LYS A 124 -1.56 -5.14 3.73
N VAL A 125 -2.43 -4.48 4.50
CA VAL A 125 -2.02 -3.45 5.48
C VAL A 125 -1.08 -4.05 6.53
N LEU A 126 -1.42 -5.23 7.07
CA LEU A 126 -0.57 -5.92 8.03
C LEU A 126 0.77 -6.34 7.44
N ASP A 127 0.78 -6.90 6.23
CA ASP A 127 2.01 -7.33 5.55
C ASP A 127 2.94 -6.12 5.36
N GLN A 128 2.43 -4.98 4.87
CA GLN A 128 3.20 -3.75 4.68
C GLN A 128 3.82 -3.24 5.99
N PHE A 129 3.02 -3.04 7.04
CA PHE A 129 3.52 -2.48 8.29
C PHE A 129 4.32 -3.46 9.15
N ASN A 130 4.05 -4.77 9.07
CA ASN A 130 4.88 -5.77 9.73
C ASN A 130 6.28 -5.81 9.10
N THR A 131 6.38 -5.73 7.77
CA THR A 131 7.66 -5.65 7.08
C THR A 131 8.39 -4.34 7.41
N TRP A 132 7.68 -3.19 7.43
CA TRP A 132 8.27 -1.93 7.89
C TRP A 132 8.87 -2.06 9.30
N ASN A 133 8.05 -2.49 10.26
CA ASN A 133 8.45 -2.60 11.68
C ASN A 133 9.58 -3.62 11.90
N LYS A 134 9.69 -4.64 11.04
CA LYS A 134 10.79 -5.61 11.08
C LYS A 134 12.15 -4.96 10.81
N TYR A 135 12.17 -3.92 9.96
CA TYR A 135 13.41 -3.28 9.51
C TYR A 135 13.66 -1.88 10.08
N ALA A 136 12.65 -1.20 10.62
CA ALA A 136 12.83 0.07 11.31
C ALA A 136 13.94 -0.01 12.39
N GLY A 137 14.81 0.98 12.41
CA GLY A 137 16.01 1.08 13.24
C GLY A 137 17.21 0.25 12.78
N ARG A 138 17.14 -0.50 11.67
CA ARG A 138 18.29 -1.31 11.18
C ARG A 138 19.29 -0.44 10.43
N ASP A 139 20.55 -0.48 10.86
CA ASP A 139 21.69 0.25 10.28
C ASP A 139 22.05 -0.18 8.85
N ASN A 140 21.79 -1.44 8.51
CA ASN A 140 22.21 -2.07 7.26
C ASN A 140 21.07 -2.34 6.28
N VAL A 141 19.94 -1.62 6.40
CA VAL A 141 18.79 -1.78 5.51
C VAL A 141 18.39 -0.45 4.87
N LEU A 142 18.26 -0.48 3.55
CA LEU A 142 17.67 0.58 2.74
C LEU A 142 16.25 0.18 2.34
N TYR A 143 15.30 1.07 2.57
CA TYR A 143 13.97 1.00 2.00
C TYR A 143 13.95 1.72 0.66
N ILE A 144 13.35 1.08 -0.34
CA ILE A 144 13.25 1.57 -1.71
C ILE A 144 11.78 1.55 -2.12
N HIS A 145 11.21 2.72 -2.36
CA HIS A 145 9.84 2.85 -2.89
C HIS A 145 9.90 2.89 -4.41
N ALA A 146 9.13 2.05 -5.09
CA ALA A 146 9.14 1.94 -6.55
C ALA A 146 7.75 1.68 -7.12
N ARG A 147 7.49 2.16 -8.34
CA ARG A 147 6.21 1.91 -9.04
C ARG A 147 6.26 0.65 -9.91
N ILE A 148 6.63 -0.46 -9.26
CA ILE A 148 6.71 -1.80 -9.88
C ILE A 148 5.95 -2.86 -9.04
N GLY A 149 4.91 -2.41 -8.34
CA GLY A 149 4.03 -3.28 -7.54
C GLY A 149 3.08 -4.14 -8.38
N GLY A 150 2.53 -5.19 -7.78
CA GLY A 150 1.53 -6.05 -8.40
C GLY A 150 2.02 -6.64 -9.73
N ASN A 151 1.18 -6.56 -10.77
CA ASN A 151 1.53 -7.10 -12.10
C ASN A 151 2.72 -6.39 -12.76
N ASN A 152 3.04 -5.15 -12.35
CA ASN A 152 4.20 -4.42 -12.85
C ASN A 152 5.52 -5.09 -12.44
N TRP A 153 5.52 -5.87 -11.36
CA TRP A 153 6.70 -6.60 -10.90
C TRP A 153 7.26 -7.50 -12.00
N ASN A 154 6.39 -8.24 -12.69
CA ASN A 154 6.81 -9.14 -13.76
C ASN A 154 7.27 -8.35 -15.00
N PHE A 155 6.61 -7.23 -15.30
CA PHE A 155 6.91 -6.43 -16.48
C PHE A 155 8.26 -5.68 -16.38
N TYR A 156 8.64 -5.27 -15.17
CA TYR A 156 9.87 -4.51 -14.92
C TYR A 156 11.01 -5.36 -14.33
N GLY A 157 11.06 -6.65 -14.62
CA GLY A 157 12.20 -7.51 -14.24
C GLY A 157 12.32 -7.78 -12.73
N GLY A 158 11.18 -7.87 -12.03
CA GLY A 158 11.15 -8.09 -10.59
C GLY A 158 11.79 -9.42 -10.16
N PHE A 159 11.73 -10.47 -10.99
CA PHE A 159 12.38 -11.74 -10.67
C PHE A 159 13.91 -11.62 -10.69
N GLU A 160 14.46 -10.78 -11.56
CA GLU A 160 15.87 -10.46 -11.65
C GLU A 160 16.31 -9.60 -10.46
N LEU A 161 15.47 -8.66 -10.01
CA LEU A 161 15.70 -7.89 -8.78
C LEU A 161 15.73 -8.81 -7.55
N ALA A 162 14.78 -9.75 -7.43
CA ALA A 162 14.71 -10.68 -6.31
C ALA A 162 15.92 -11.63 -6.20
N ARG A 163 16.71 -11.75 -7.28
CA ARG A 163 17.95 -12.55 -7.32
C ARG A 163 19.19 -11.75 -6.95
N GLN A 164 19.07 -10.42 -6.83
CA GLN A 164 20.23 -9.59 -6.49
C GLN A 164 20.71 -9.88 -5.06
N PRO A 165 22.02 -9.89 -4.79
CA PRO A 165 22.57 -10.18 -3.46
C PRO A 165 22.13 -9.19 -2.37
N TRP A 166 21.79 -7.96 -2.77
CA TRP A 166 21.29 -6.93 -1.87
C TRP A 166 19.79 -7.09 -1.56
N PHE A 167 19.02 -7.85 -2.34
CA PHE A 167 17.57 -7.95 -2.15
C PHE A 167 17.24 -8.76 -0.89
N ILE A 168 16.36 -8.23 -0.04
CA ILE A 168 15.86 -8.95 1.14
C ILE A 168 14.42 -9.40 0.90
N GLU A 169 13.50 -8.46 0.73
CA GLU A 169 12.09 -8.76 0.48
C GLU A 169 11.38 -7.57 -0.20
N LYS A 170 10.18 -7.85 -0.73
CA LYS A 170 9.28 -6.89 -1.37
C LYS A 170 7.90 -7.03 -0.73
N VAL A 171 7.25 -5.90 -0.49
CA VAL A 171 5.83 -5.82 -0.15
C VAL A 171 5.13 -4.80 -1.04
N ASP A 172 3.94 -5.12 -1.55
CA ASP A 172 3.15 -4.15 -2.31
C ASP A 172 2.49 -3.14 -1.36
N ASP A 173 2.35 -1.90 -1.82
CA ASP A 173 1.61 -0.88 -1.08
C ASP A 173 0.14 -1.32 -0.93
N SER A 174 -0.36 -1.22 0.30
CA SER A 174 -1.68 -1.75 0.65
C SER A 174 -2.84 -0.98 0.03
N PHE A 175 -2.63 0.31 -0.31
CA PHE A 175 -3.62 1.20 -0.91
C PHE A 175 -3.53 1.21 -2.44
N ASP A 176 -2.33 1.40 -2.99
CA ASP A 176 -2.06 1.39 -4.43
C ASP A 176 -0.98 0.36 -4.76
N ASN A 177 -1.40 -0.86 -5.06
CA ASN A 177 -0.51 -1.97 -5.35
C ASN A 177 0.27 -1.81 -6.67
N THR A 178 0.12 -0.71 -7.42
CA THR A 178 1.07 -0.39 -8.50
C THR A 178 2.42 0.07 -7.96
N TYR A 179 2.46 0.46 -6.68
CA TYR A 179 3.67 0.72 -5.90
C TYR A 179 4.03 -0.48 -5.02
N CYS A 180 5.31 -0.57 -4.70
CA CYS A 180 5.82 -1.50 -3.73
C CYS A 180 7.05 -0.94 -3.02
N ASP A 181 7.32 -1.54 -1.88
CA ASP A 181 8.46 -1.27 -1.04
C ASP A 181 9.40 -2.47 -1.11
N ILE A 182 10.67 -2.19 -1.41
CA ILE A 182 11.74 -3.17 -1.51
C ILE A 182 12.74 -2.87 -0.41
N TYR A 183 13.10 -3.89 0.35
CA TYR A 183 14.09 -3.81 1.42
C TYR A 183 15.39 -4.39 0.91
N ALA A 184 16.45 -3.60 0.96
CA ALA A 184 17.76 -3.94 0.46
C ALA A 184 18.79 -3.93 1.58
N LYS A 185 19.63 -4.95 1.63
CA LYS A 185 20.80 -4.99 2.49
C LYS A 185 21.85 -4.04 1.91
N ILE A 186 22.37 -3.15 2.74
CA ILE A 186 23.41 -2.20 2.38
C ILE A 186 24.63 -2.34 3.27
N SER A 187 25.80 -2.09 2.69
CA SER A 187 27.03 -1.80 3.41
C SER A 187 27.21 -0.28 3.46
N VAL A 188 27.30 0.24 4.67
CA VAL A 188 27.67 1.63 4.95
C VAL A 188 29.18 1.65 5.16
N ARG A 189 29.94 1.78 4.08
CA ARG A 189 31.41 1.98 4.12
C ARG A 189 31.72 3.42 3.74
#